data_AF-U9TTV7-F1
#
_entry.id   AF-U9TTV7-F1
#
_cell.length_a   1.000
_cell.length_b   1.000
_cell.length_c   1.000
_cell.angle_alpha   90.00
_cell.angle_beta   90.00
_cell.angle_gamma   90.00
#
_symmetry.space_group_name_H-M   'P 1'
#
loop_
_entity.id
_entity.type
_entity.pdbx_description
1 polymer ?
#
loop_
_entity_poly.entity_id
_entity_poly.type
_entity_poly.pdbx_seq_one_letter_code
_entity_poly.pdbx_strand_id
1 'polypeptide(L)'
;METIIGISNSFFKLNNIRINGDKSELLVWNAPKDVIKSIKMGTNNDLVVAKKPSQESKYLGVYIKSQAGSSHIVKRVKNEIKSMVNLLKYKKITESQVVYVNNVVLMARLEYWLKCTFLTQNQCRTLHNCMILLLKQKMRITKSANNNIFTHQGLVGMTSLLQHLRTAQYADFIVRINSQEWDGGQGQAILRPNQIKMTLGISAAGPLPYFTKYIIEQLLNALNRNIQHQDQTSRITADLTPSPRYQPITPQHPSLDRRRKEWVI
;
A
#
# COMPACT_ATOMS: atom_id res chain seq x y z
N MET A 1 -2.31 -7.99 -25.38
CA MET A 1 -1.25 -7.00 -25.10
C MET A 1 -1.00 -6.12 -26.32
N GLU A 2 -0.84 -6.71 -27.51
CA GLU A 2 -0.67 -5.95 -28.76
C GLU A 2 -1.83 -4.98 -29.05
N THR A 3 -3.07 -5.36 -28.71
CA THR A 3 -4.26 -4.51 -28.86
C THR A 3 -4.22 -3.25 -27.98
N ILE A 4 -3.81 -3.37 -26.71
CA ILE A 4 -3.70 -2.24 -25.78
C ILE A 4 -2.61 -1.27 -26.21
N ILE A 5 -1.47 -1.80 -26.67
CA ILE A 5 -0.36 -0.99 -27.17
C ILE A 5 -0.77 -0.25 -28.45
N GLY A 6 -1.53 -0.90 -29.34
CA GLY A 6 -2.10 -0.26 -30.53
C GLY A 6 -3.05 0.90 -30.21
N ILE A 7 -3.96 0.71 -29.25
CA ILE A 7 -4.87 1.76 -28.75
C ILE A 7 -4.08 2.92 -28.11
N SER A 8 -3.03 2.59 -27.38
CA SER A 8 -2.17 3.59 -26.75
C SER A 8 -1.43 4.44 -27.79
N ASN A 9 -0.82 3.79 -28.80
CA ASN A 9 -0.13 4.48 -29.88
C ASN A 9 -1.09 5.36 -30.71
N SER A 10 -2.33 4.92 -30.95
CA SER A 10 -3.33 5.75 -31.62
C SER A 10 -3.72 6.96 -30.78
N PHE A 11 -3.91 6.80 -29.46
CA PHE A 11 -4.16 7.89 -28.53
C PHE A 11 -3.02 8.93 -28.53
N PHE A 12 -1.75 8.48 -28.48
CA PHE A 12 -0.61 9.40 -28.52
C PHE A 12 -0.53 10.17 -29.83
N LYS A 13 -0.80 9.49 -30.96
CA LYS A 13 -0.85 10.12 -32.28
C LYS A 13 -1.97 11.17 -32.37
N LEU A 14 -3.17 10.85 -31.88
CA LEU A 14 -4.31 11.77 -31.86
C LEU A 14 -4.01 13.04 -31.04
N ASN A 15 -3.31 12.89 -29.92
CA ASN A 15 -3.01 14.01 -29.02
C ASN A 15 -1.67 14.72 -29.32
N ASN A 16 -1.00 14.41 -30.44
CA ASN A 16 0.33 14.94 -30.77
C ASN A 16 1.36 14.77 -29.63
N ILE A 17 1.28 13.65 -28.90
CA ILE A 17 2.20 13.31 -27.81
C ILE A 17 3.33 12.45 -28.40
N ARG A 18 4.56 12.92 -28.28
CA ARG A 18 5.76 12.14 -28.63
C ARG A 18 6.29 11.42 -27.41
N ILE A 19 6.35 10.09 -27.48
CA ILE A 19 6.97 9.24 -26.47
C ILE A 19 8.41 8.99 -26.87
N ASN A 20 9.30 9.03 -25.88
CA ASN A 20 10.70 8.68 -26.04
C ASN A 20 10.88 7.21 -25.61
N GLY A 21 11.19 6.33 -26.57
CA GLY A 21 11.44 4.92 -26.29
C GLY A 21 12.65 4.68 -25.38
N ASP A 22 13.72 5.46 -25.54
CA ASP A 22 14.94 5.33 -24.72
C ASP A 22 14.69 5.63 -23.23
N LYS A 23 13.69 6.47 -22.93
CA LYS A 23 13.26 6.79 -21.56
C LYS A 23 12.18 5.85 -21.04
N SER A 24 11.63 5.00 -21.90
CA SER A 24 10.56 4.08 -21.53
C SER A 24 11.15 2.80 -20.94
N GLU A 25 10.55 2.32 -19.85
CA GLU A 25 11.01 1.11 -19.17
C GLU A 25 9.93 0.01 -19.27
N LEU A 26 10.31 -1.17 -19.76
CA LEU A 26 9.40 -2.32 -19.82
C LEU A 26 9.70 -3.31 -18.69
N LEU A 27 8.71 -3.52 -17.83
CA LEU A 27 8.70 -4.57 -16.82
C LEU A 27 7.75 -5.67 -17.24
N VAL A 28 8.20 -6.93 -17.13
CA VAL A 28 7.36 -8.08 -17.46
C VAL A 28 7.31 -9.06 -16.31
N TRP A 29 6.11 -9.33 -15.79
CA TRP A 29 5.85 -10.37 -14.79
C TRP A 29 5.42 -11.68 -15.45
N ASN A 30 5.67 -12.81 -14.79
CA ASN A 30 5.24 -14.15 -15.21
C ASN A 30 5.59 -14.50 -16.68
N ALA A 31 6.79 -14.13 -17.13
CA ALA A 31 7.27 -14.46 -18.47
C ALA A 31 7.92 -15.86 -18.52
N PRO A 32 7.72 -16.64 -19.60
CA PRO A 32 8.60 -17.76 -19.91
C PRO A 32 10.03 -17.24 -20.11
N LYS A 33 11.03 -18.01 -19.65
CA LYS A 33 12.42 -17.56 -19.52
C LYS A 33 13.13 -17.28 -20.86
N ASP A 34 12.58 -17.79 -21.97
CA ASP A 34 13.28 -17.86 -23.25
C ASP A 34 12.82 -16.84 -24.31
N VAL A 35 11.92 -15.91 -23.96
CA VAL A 35 11.42 -14.90 -24.92
C VAL A 35 11.91 -13.52 -24.56
N ILE A 36 12.71 -12.91 -25.45
CA ILE A 36 13.03 -11.48 -25.41
C ILE A 36 11.73 -10.73 -25.70
N LYS A 37 11.07 -10.26 -24.64
CA LYS A 37 9.85 -9.47 -24.76
C LYS A 37 10.25 -8.02 -25.01
N SER A 38 9.96 -7.55 -26.22
CA SER A 38 10.11 -6.16 -26.61
C SER A 38 8.76 -5.62 -27.06
N ILE A 39 8.53 -4.34 -26.86
CA ILE A 39 7.34 -3.64 -27.35
C ILE A 39 7.76 -2.49 -28.26
N LYS A 40 6.96 -2.21 -29.28
CA LYS A 40 7.10 -1.00 -30.10
C LYS A 40 6.21 0.08 -29.50
N MET A 41 6.80 1.21 -29.10
CA MET A 41 6.10 2.28 -28.40
C MET A 41 6.31 3.64 -29.07
N GLY A 42 5.27 4.46 -29.09
CA GLY A 42 5.32 5.82 -29.60
C GLY A 42 5.10 5.94 -31.11
N THR A 43 5.07 7.18 -31.60
CA THR A 43 4.83 7.49 -33.02
C THR A 43 5.93 6.99 -33.94
N ASN A 44 7.16 6.85 -33.43
CA ASN A 44 8.33 6.41 -34.19
C ASN A 44 8.53 4.88 -34.12
N ASN A 45 7.67 4.15 -33.41
CA ASN A 45 7.80 2.71 -33.16
C ASN A 45 9.15 2.32 -32.53
N ASP A 46 9.62 3.10 -31.55
CA ASP A 46 10.86 2.81 -30.83
C ASP A 46 10.75 1.45 -30.12
N LEU A 47 11.82 0.65 -30.19
CA LEU A 47 11.85 -0.68 -29.60
C LEU A 47 12.27 -0.60 -28.12
N VAL A 48 11.32 -0.85 -27.22
CA VAL A 48 11.58 -0.91 -25.77
C VAL A 48 11.77 -2.36 -25.35
N VAL A 49 12.99 -2.69 -24.90
CA VAL A 49 13.36 -4.03 -24.44
C VAL A 49 13.04 -4.20 -22.96
N ALA A 50 12.52 -5.36 -22.58
CA ALA A 50 12.25 -5.68 -21.19
C ALA A 50 13.54 -5.64 -20.35
N LYS A 51 13.46 -5.01 -19.19
CA LYS A 51 14.54 -5.04 -18.20
C LYS A 51 14.73 -6.44 -17.63
N LYS A 52 15.96 -6.72 -17.19
CA LYS A 52 16.28 -7.97 -16.49
C LYS A 52 15.40 -8.12 -15.24
N PRO A 53 14.93 -9.33 -14.88
CA PRO A 53 14.01 -9.50 -13.75
C PRO A 53 14.51 -8.95 -12.41
N SER A 54 15.83 -8.98 -12.19
CA SER A 54 16.48 -8.46 -10.97
C SER A 54 16.74 -6.95 -11.00
N GLN A 55 16.59 -6.31 -12.16
CA GLN A 55 16.82 -4.88 -12.31
C GLN A 55 15.63 -4.09 -11.76
N GLU A 56 15.95 -3.07 -10.97
CA GLU A 56 14.96 -2.16 -10.40
C GLU A 56 14.59 -1.07 -11.42
N SER A 57 13.33 -0.69 -11.38
CA SER A 57 12.74 0.42 -12.14
C SER A 57 12.06 1.36 -11.14
N LYS A 58 12.19 2.66 -11.36
CA LYS A 58 11.64 3.67 -10.46
C LYS A 58 10.39 4.26 -11.08
N TYR A 59 9.25 4.06 -10.44
CA TYR A 59 7.98 4.63 -10.84
C TYR A 59 7.45 5.56 -9.74
N LEU A 60 7.29 6.84 -10.07
CA LEU A 60 6.85 7.91 -9.15
C LEU A 60 7.62 8.06 -7.83
N GLY A 61 8.75 7.35 -7.63
CA GLY A 61 9.46 7.31 -6.35
C GLY A 61 9.44 5.94 -5.68
N VAL A 62 8.57 5.04 -6.12
CA VAL A 62 8.51 3.63 -5.72
C VAL A 62 9.44 2.80 -6.61
N TYR A 63 10.17 1.89 -5.99
CA TYR A 63 11.04 0.96 -6.70
C TYR A 63 10.28 -0.34 -6.96
N ILE A 64 10.29 -0.78 -8.21
CA ILE A 64 9.59 -1.97 -8.66
C ILE A 64 10.59 -2.85 -9.42
N LYS A 65 10.50 -4.15 -9.20
CA LYS A 65 11.24 -5.16 -9.97
C LYS A 65 10.28 -6.23 -10.45
N SER A 66 10.64 -6.90 -11.54
CA SER A 66 9.84 -7.99 -12.10
C SER A 66 9.95 -9.27 -11.26
N GLN A 67 11.14 -9.55 -10.71
CA GLN A 67 11.35 -10.70 -9.83
C GLN A 67 10.57 -10.58 -8.52
N ALA A 68 9.92 -11.67 -8.10
CA ALA A 68 9.23 -11.72 -6.82
C ALA A 68 10.16 -11.38 -5.63
N GLY A 69 9.58 -10.71 -4.63
CA GLY A 69 10.22 -10.45 -3.33
C GLY A 69 10.53 -8.97 -3.04
N SER A 70 10.64 -8.64 -1.76
CA SER A 70 10.78 -7.26 -1.27
C SER A 70 12.20 -6.89 -0.81
N SER A 71 13.20 -7.74 -1.06
CA SER A 71 14.58 -7.58 -0.56
C SER A 71 15.21 -6.21 -0.86
N HIS A 72 15.03 -5.71 -2.09
CA HIS A 72 15.51 -4.40 -2.51
C HIS A 72 14.93 -3.25 -1.67
N ILE A 73 13.61 -3.24 -1.49
CA ILE A 73 12.90 -2.22 -0.70
C ILE A 73 13.30 -2.34 0.78
N VAL A 74 13.39 -3.56 1.32
CA VAL A 74 13.85 -3.78 2.71
C VAL A 74 15.27 -3.22 2.92
N LYS A 75 16.18 -3.44 1.96
CA LYS A 75 17.55 -2.90 2.04
C LYS A 75 17.55 -1.36 2.00
N ARG A 76 16.74 -0.75 1.11
CA ARG A 76 16.60 0.71 1.02
C ARG A 76 16.00 1.31 2.29
N VAL A 77 14.92 0.73 2.81
CA VAL A 77 14.30 1.14 4.07
C VAL A 77 15.28 1.05 5.23
N LYS A 78 16.05 -0.05 5.32
CA LYS A 78 17.10 -0.20 6.34
C LYS A 78 18.15 0.91 6.24
N ASN A 79 18.54 1.29 5.04
CA ASN A 79 19.52 2.35 4.82
C ASN A 79 18.95 3.73 5.17
N GLU A 80 17.69 4.01 4.82
CA GLU A 80 17.02 5.28 5.17
C GLU A 80 16.92 5.45 6.69
N ILE A 81 16.44 4.41 7.40
CA ILE A 81 16.36 4.42 8.87
C ILE A 81 17.74 4.65 9.48
N LYS A 82 18.77 3.93 8.99
CA LYS A 82 20.15 4.10 9.47
C LYS A 82 20.69 5.50 9.20
N SER A 83 20.43 6.06 8.03
CA SER A 83 20.83 7.41 7.65
C SER A 83 20.26 8.42 8.64
N MET A 84 18.96 8.35 8.91
CA MET A 84 18.31 9.23 9.87
C MET A 84 18.83 9.03 11.30
N VAL A 85 19.03 7.79 11.74
CA VAL A 85 19.59 7.50 13.05
C VAL A 85 20.99 8.10 13.20
N ASN A 86 21.84 7.97 12.17
CA ASN A 86 23.20 8.53 12.17
C ASN A 86 23.18 10.06 12.23
N LEU A 87 22.25 10.71 11.52
CA LEU A 87 22.07 12.16 11.57
C LEU A 87 21.71 12.66 12.97
N LEU A 88 20.90 11.89 13.71
CA LEU A 88 20.41 12.25 15.04
C LEU A 88 21.35 11.82 16.19
N LYS A 89 22.18 10.80 15.96
CA LYS A 89 23.03 10.16 16.99
C LYS A 89 23.88 11.16 17.77
N TYR A 90 24.58 12.05 17.08
CA TYR A 90 25.54 12.99 17.69
C TYR A 90 24.95 14.37 17.97
N LYS A 91 23.73 14.66 17.53
CA LYS A 91 23.08 15.95 17.77
C LYS A 91 22.56 16.07 19.21
N LYS A 92 22.63 17.27 19.78
CA LYS A 92 22.00 17.61 21.06
C LYS A 92 20.50 17.85 20.80
N ILE A 93 19.71 16.78 20.92
CA ILE A 93 18.26 16.78 20.69
C ILE A 93 17.57 16.07 21.86
N THR A 94 16.36 16.55 22.18
CA THR A 94 15.50 15.98 23.22
C THR A 94 14.80 14.72 22.70
N GLU A 95 14.39 13.83 23.59
CA GLU A 95 13.61 12.63 23.28
C GLU A 95 12.33 12.96 22.50
N SER A 96 11.61 14.02 22.88
CA SER A 96 10.38 14.45 22.21
C SER A 96 10.64 14.85 20.76
N GLN A 97 11.79 15.45 20.47
CA GLN A 97 12.20 15.80 19.11
C GLN A 97 12.49 14.55 18.27
N VAL A 98 13.12 13.53 18.86
CA VAL A 98 13.34 12.23 18.21
C VAL A 98 12.01 11.54 17.91
N VAL A 99 11.08 11.55 18.87
CA VAL A 99 9.73 11.00 18.71
C VAL A 99 8.98 11.73 17.60
N TYR A 100 9.06 13.06 17.55
CA TYR A 100 8.45 13.84 16.48
C TYR A 100 9.01 13.47 15.10
N VAL A 101 10.34 13.42 14.96
CA VAL A 101 10.99 13.01 13.71
C VAL A 101 10.58 11.60 13.32
N ASN A 102 10.48 10.68 14.27
CA ASN A 102 9.99 9.33 14.03
C ASN A 102 8.55 9.34 13.48
N ASN A 103 7.62 9.92 14.24
CA ASN A 103 6.19 9.80 14.00
C ASN A 103 5.73 10.60 12.78
N VAL A 104 6.35 11.74 12.50
CA VAL A 104 5.94 12.63 11.42
C VAL A 104 6.76 12.39 10.16
N VAL A 105 8.09 12.32 10.26
CA VAL A 105 8.96 12.28 9.08
C VAL A 105 9.28 10.86 8.66
N LEU A 106 9.78 10.03 9.58
CA LEU A 106 10.18 8.66 9.25
C LEU A 106 8.99 7.83 8.80
N MET A 107 7.92 7.85 9.59
CA MET A 107 6.72 7.07 9.32
C MET A 107 6.13 7.39 7.94
N ALA A 108 5.92 8.67 7.61
CA ALA A 108 5.40 9.08 6.30
C ALA A 108 6.28 8.64 5.13
N ARG A 109 7.61 8.76 5.25
CA ARG A 109 8.55 8.29 4.21
C ARG A 109 8.49 6.78 4.02
N LEU A 110 8.43 6.04 5.13
CA LEU A 110 8.39 4.57 5.10
C LEU A 110 7.04 4.06 4.59
N GLU A 111 5.93 4.68 4.97
CA GLU A 111 4.60 4.35 4.46
C GLU A 111 4.57 4.43 2.93
N TYR A 112 5.10 5.52 2.37
CA TYR A 112 5.17 5.70 0.92
C TYR A 112 6.01 4.61 0.24
N TRP A 113 7.19 4.29 0.76
CA TRP A 113 8.07 3.26 0.17
C TRP A 113 7.52 1.84 0.33
N LEU A 114 6.79 1.58 1.40
CA LEU A 114 6.27 0.27 1.75
C LEU A 114 4.85 0.02 1.24
N LYS A 115 4.22 1.01 0.58
CA LYS A 115 2.83 0.89 0.07
C LYS A 115 2.63 -0.33 -0.84
N CYS A 116 3.64 -0.69 -1.63
CA CYS A 116 3.60 -1.84 -2.54
C CYS A 116 4.25 -3.13 -1.96
N THR A 117 4.61 -3.14 -0.67
CA THR A 117 5.28 -4.29 -0.05
C THR A 117 4.66 -4.74 1.24
N PHE A 118 4.55 -6.06 1.40
CA PHE A 118 4.17 -6.67 2.65
C PHE A 118 5.42 -7.05 3.44
N LEU A 119 5.57 -6.45 4.62
CA LEU A 119 6.61 -6.80 5.58
C LEU A 119 6.03 -7.68 6.69
N THR A 120 6.82 -8.65 7.14
CA THR A 120 6.43 -9.45 8.30
C THR A 120 6.64 -8.69 9.61
N GLN A 121 5.96 -9.13 10.66
CA GLN A 121 6.09 -8.57 12.00
C GLN A 121 7.54 -8.45 12.48
N ASN A 122 8.32 -9.51 12.23
CA ASN A 122 9.70 -9.60 12.68
C ASN A 122 10.59 -8.64 11.89
N GLN A 123 10.38 -8.53 10.57
CA GLN A 123 11.10 -7.57 9.73
C GLN A 123 10.86 -6.13 10.19
N CYS A 124 9.61 -5.74 10.47
CA CYS A 124 9.29 -4.41 10.99
C CYS A 124 10.00 -4.12 12.32
N ARG A 125 9.99 -5.09 13.24
CA ARG A 125 10.69 -4.97 14.54
C ARG A 125 12.19 -4.80 14.35
N THR A 126 12.82 -5.63 13.53
CA THR A 126 14.28 -5.57 13.27
C THR A 126 14.68 -4.26 12.61
N LEU A 127 13.91 -3.79 11.62
CA LEU A 127 14.18 -2.52 10.92
C LEU A 127 14.08 -1.32 11.87
N HIS A 128 13.02 -1.28 12.68
CA HIS A 128 12.75 -0.14 13.56
C HIS A 128 13.61 -0.13 14.83
N ASN A 129 14.21 -1.26 15.21
CA ASN A 129 15.02 -1.38 16.43
C ASN A 129 16.16 -0.35 16.52
N CYS A 130 16.74 0.04 15.38
CA CYS A 130 17.80 1.06 15.38
C CYS A 130 17.30 2.42 15.90
N MET A 131 16.06 2.80 15.59
CA MET A 131 15.44 4.03 16.06
C MET A 131 15.07 3.93 17.54
N ILE A 132 14.57 2.78 17.99
CA ILE A 132 14.30 2.52 19.42
C ILE A 132 15.58 2.62 20.25
N LEU A 133 16.69 2.04 19.77
CA LEU A 133 17.98 2.11 20.46
C LEU A 133 18.52 3.54 20.55
N LEU A 134 18.33 4.34 19.49
CA LEU A 134 18.66 5.76 19.53
C LEU A 134 17.85 6.48 20.60
N LEU A 135 16.53 6.26 20.66
CA LEU A 135 15.66 6.87 21.66
C LEU A 135 16.07 6.47 23.08
N LYS A 136 16.34 5.17 23.32
CA LYS A 136 16.86 4.66 24.60
C LYS A 136 18.16 5.38 25.01
N GLN A 137 19.07 5.56 24.06
CA GLN A 137 20.33 6.27 24.29
C GLN A 137 20.10 7.74 24.68
N LYS A 138 19.16 8.43 24.01
CA LYS A 138 18.82 9.83 24.33
C LYS A 138 18.15 9.97 25.70
N MET A 139 17.29 9.04 26.05
CA MET A 139 16.61 8.98 27.37
C MET A 139 17.52 8.49 28.51
N ARG A 140 18.77 8.05 28.20
CA ARG A 140 19.70 7.43 29.16
C ARG A 140 19.14 6.18 29.87
N ILE A 141 18.31 5.41 29.16
CA ILE A 141 17.73 4.14 29.66
C ILE A 141 18.59 2.95 29.21
N THR A 142 18.55 1.86 29.97
CA THR A 142 19.21 0.60 29.62
C THR A 142 18.71 0.05 28.27
N LYS A 143 19.61 -0.56 27.50
CA LYS A 143 19.28 -1.15 26.20
C LYS A 143 18.27 -2.31 26.33
N SER A 144 18.30 -3.03 27.45
CA SER A 144 17.43 -4.16 27.77
C SER A 144 16.00 -3.77 28.16
N ALA A 145 15.70 -2.49 28.38
CA ALA A 145 14.36 -2.05 28.75
C ALA A 145 13.31 -2.49 27.71
N ASN A 146 12.11 -2.85 28.18
CA ASN A 146 11.04 -3.31 27.30
C ASN A 146 10.62 -2.19 26.32
N ASN A 147 10.50 -2.54 25.04
CA ASN A 147 10.15 -1.59 23.98
C ASN A 147 8.74 -1.00 24.13
N ASN A 148 7.84 -1.70 24.84
CA ASN A 148 6.45 -1.28 25.05
C ASN A 148 6.33 0.08 25.77
N ILE A 149 7.30 0.40 26.64
CA ILE A 149 7.35 1.65 27.41
C ILE A 149 7.44 2.85 26.45
N PHE A 150 8.19 2.71 25.36
CA PHE A 150 8.40 3.80 24.40
C PHE A 150 7.22 3.96 23.43
N THR A 151 6.50 2.87 23.16
CA THR A 151 5.34 2.90 22.25
C THR A 151 4.05 3.36 22.91
N HIS A 152 3.99 3.36 24.25
CA HIS A 152 2.80 3.75 24.97
C HIS A 152 2.53 5.26 24.84
N GLN A 153 1.31 5.63 24.44
CA GLN A 153 0.91 7.03 24.18
C GLN A 153 1.01 7.92 25.42
N GLY A 154 0.72 7.37 26.61
CA GLY A 154 0.80 8.11 27.88
C GLY A 154 2.21 8.25 28.46
N LEU A 155 3.24 7.73 27.78
CA LEU A 155 4.64 7.85 28.19
C LEU A 155 5.42 8.62 27.13
N VAL A 156 6.06 7.90 26.20
CA VAL A 156 6.92 8.51 25.17
C VAL A 156 6.17 8.69 23.84
N GLY A 157 5.13 7.90 23.58
CA GLY A 157 4.27 8.05 22.40
C GLY A 157 4.96 7.82 21.05
N MET A 158 6.02 7.01 21.00
CA MET A 158 6.68 6.70 19.73
C MET A 158 5.86 5.68 18.93
N THR A 159 5.49 6.04 17.71
CA THR A 159 4.77 5.14 16.81
C THR A 159 5.72 4.06 16.28
N SER A 160 5.39 2.80 16.59
CA SER A 160 6.02 1.62 16.00
C SER A 160 5.75 1.56 14.50
N LEU A 161 6.78 1.21 13.70
CA LEU A 161 6.63 1.01 12.25
C LEU A 161 5.49 0.05 11.90
N LEU A 162 5.38 -1.06 12.65
CA LEU A 162 4.30 -2.00 12.45
C LEU A 162 2.94 -1.35 12.68
N GLN A 163 2.80 -0.66 13.81
CA GLN A 163 1.53 -0.06 14.19
C GLN A 163 1.09 0.96 13.13
N HIS A 164 2.03 1.80 12.69
CA HIS A 164 1.79 2.78 11.64
C HIS A 164 1.31 2.14 10.34
N LEU A 165 2.03 1.12 9.84
CA LEU A 165 1.68 0.44 8.59
C LEU A 165 0.33 -0.27 8.68
N ARG A 166 0.01 -0.92 9.80
CA ARG A 166 -1.29 -1.56 10.00
C ARG A 166 -2.41 -0.51 10.02
N THR A 167 -2.24 0.57 10.75
CA THR A 167 -3.24 1.64 10.81
C THR A 167 -3.50 2.24 9.42
N ALA A 168 -2.44 2.50 8.63
CA ALA A 168 -2.58 2.98 7.25
C ALA A 168 -3.30 1.95 6.35
N GLN A 169 -2.92 0.67 6.44
CA GLN A 169 -3.56 -0.40 5.68
C GLN A 169 -5.03 -0.59 6.05
N TYR A 170 -5.37 -0.50 7.33
CA TYR A 170 -6.75 -0.57 7.80
C TYR A 170 -7.57 0.63 7.32
N ALA A 171 -7.01 1.84 7.38
CA ALA A 171 -7.67 3.04 6.86
C ALA A 171 -7.95 2.91 5.35
N ASP A 172 -6.93 2.56 4.56
CA ASP A 172 -7.08 2.33 3.12
C ASP A 172 -8.08 1.21 2.81
N PHE A 173 -8.15 0.18 3.65
CA PHE A 173 -9.11 -0.91 3.51
C PHE A 173 -10.54 -0.44 3.81
N ILE A 174 -10.76 0.26 4.92
CA ILE A 174 -12.06 0.79 5.34
C ILE A 174 -12.63 1.73 4.27
N VAL A 175 -11.80 2.62 3.71
CA VAL A 175 -12.23 3.52 2.63
C VAL A 175 -12.64 2.73 1.39
N ARG A 176 -11.87 1.71 1.00
CA ARG A 176 -12.16 0.90 -0.19
C ARG A 176 -13.46 0.10 -0.05
N ILE A 177 -13.71 -0.54 1.09
CA ILE A 177 -14.94 -1.35 1.27
C ILE A 177 -16.21 -0.49 1.27
N ASN A 178 -16.10 0.77 1.68
CA ASN A 178 -17.22 1.70 1.77
C ASN A 178 -17.37 2.57 0.51
N SER A 179 -16.45 2.47 -0.45
CA SER A 179 -16.57 3.19 -1.73
C SER A 179 -17.66 2.57 -2.60
N GLN A 180 -18.46 3.41 -3.28
CA GLN A 180 -19.48 2.97 -4.23
C GLN A 180 -18.93 2.82 -5.66
N GLU A 181 -17.65 3.11 -5.85
CA GLU A 181 -16.96 3.03 -7.13
C GLU A 181 -16.57 1.58 -7.47
N TRP A 182 -16.00 1.38 -8.66
CA TRP A 182 -15.62 0.06 -9.17
C TRP A 182 -14.69 -0.70 -8.19
N ASP A 183 -13.79 0.01 -7.51
CA ASP A 183 -12.83 -0.52 -6.54
C ASP A 183 -13.55 -1.13 -5.32
N GLY A 184 -14.61 -0.48 -4.84
CA GLY A 184 -15.45 -0.98 -3.77
C GLY A 184 -16.29 -2.18 -4.19
N GLY A 185 -16.81 -2.16 -5.42
CA GLY A 185 -17.52 -3.30 -6.01
C GLY A 185 -16.65 -4.56 -6.09
N GLN A 186 -15.40 -4.43 -6.53
CA GLN A 186 -14.44 -5.55 -6.55
C GLN A 186 -14.07 -6.02 -5.14
N GLY A 187 -13.80 -5.08 -4.24
CA GLY A 187 -13.49 -5.39 -2.84
C GLY A 187 -14.61 -6.21 -2.18
N GLN A 188 -15.86 -5.78 -2.36
CA GLN A 188 -17.03 -6.51 -1.86
C GLN A 188 -17.23 -7.86 -2.55
N ALA A 189 -16.94 -7.97 -3.85
CA ALA A 189 -17.02 -9.23 -4.59
C ALA A 189 -15.99 -10.28 -4.10
N ILE A 190 -14.83 -9.84 -3.61
CA ILE A 190 -13.81 -10.70 -2.99
C ILE A 190 -14.17 -11.02 -1.52
N LEU A 191 -14.68 -10.05 -0.78
CA LEU A 191 -14.95 -10.19 0.66
C LEU A 191 -16.21 -11.01 0.95
N ARG A 192 -17.30 -10.82 0.20
CA ARG A 192 -18.58 -11.52 0.42
C ARG A 192 -18.44 -13.05 0.40
N PRO A 193 -17.79 -13.67 -0.60
CA PRO A 193 -17.51 -15.10 -0.61
C PRO A 193 -16.74 -15.59 0.63
N ASN A 194 -15.76 -14.81 1.08
CA ASN A 194 -14.91 -15.21 2.20
C ASN A 194 -15.62 -15.04 3.56
N GLN A 195 -16.46 -14.02 3.71
CA GLN A 195 -17.34 -13.85 4.87
C GLN A 195 -18.33 -15.01 4.97
N ILE A 196 -18.96 -15.38 3.84
CA ILE A 196 -19.88 -16.51 3.76
C ILE A 196 -19.16 -17.82 4.14
N LYS A 197 -17.94 -18.05 3.65
CA LYS A 197 -17.13 -19.22 4.04
C LYS A 197 -16.83 -19.24 5.53
N MET A 198 -16.47 -18.09 6.12
CA MET A 198 -16.24 -17.97 7.58
C MET A 198 -17.51 -18.27 8.38
N THR A 199 -18.66 -17.72 7.99
CA THR A 199 -19.94 -17.96 8.66
C THR A 199 -20.38 -19.43 8.54
N LEU A 200 -20.07 -20.08 7.42
CA LEU A 200 -20.37 -21.50 7.18
C LEU A 200 -19.30 -22.47 7.71
N GLY A 201 -18.20 -21.97 8.30
CA GLY A 201 -17.09 -22.80 8.80
C GLY A 201 -16.30 -23.54 7.71
N ILE A 202 -16.37 -23.09 6.46
CA ILE A 202 -15.73 -23.74 5.30
C ILE A 202 -14.29 -23.20 5.13
N SER A 203 -13.32 -24.09 4.94
CA SER A 203 -11.92 -23.73 4.72
C SER A 203 -11.73 -22.76 3.55
N ALA A 204 -10.93 -21.71 3.76
CA ALA A 204 -10.77 -20.59 2.84
C ALA A 204 -10.22 -20.97 1.44
N ALA A 205 -9.56 -22.12 1.32
CA ALA A 205 -8.75 -22.49 0.15
C ALA A 205 -9.50 -23.21 -1.01
N GLY A 206 -10.82 -23.44 -0.93
CA GLY A 206 -11.60 -24.12 -1.98
C GLY A 206 -12.62 -23.23 -2.72
N PRO A 207 -13.07 -23.59 -3.94
CA PRO A 207 -14.22 -22.95 -4.57
C PRO A 207 -15.48 -23.17 -3.72
N LEU A 208 -16.36 -22.16 -3.67
CA LEU A 208 -17.67 -22.29 -3.02
C LEU A 208 -18.44 -23.44 -3.72
N PRO A 209 -18.81 -24.52 -3.00
CA PRO A 209 -19.50 -25.63 -3.64
C PRO A 209 -20.88 -25.19 -4.13
N TYR A 210 -21.33 -25.66 -5.30
CA TYR A 210 -22.53 -25.17 -6.02
C TYR A 210 -23.79 -25.05 -5.15
N PHE A 211 -23.95 -25.91 -4.13
CA PHE A 211 -25.09 -25.87 -3.20
C PHE A 211 -25.09 -24.66 -2.25
N THR A 212 -23.95 -23.98 -2.06
CA THR A 212 -23.87 -22.79 -1.20
C THR A 212 -24.76 -21.66 -1.71
N LYS A 213 -24.98 -21.54 -3.03
CA LYS A 213 -25.86 -20.50 -3.60
C LYS A 213 -27.31 -20.64 -3.09
N TYR A 214 -27.80 -21.87 -2.94
CA TYR A 214 -29.13 -22.18 -2.42
C TYR A 214 -29.24 -21.91 -0.92
N ILE A 215 -28.21 -22.29 -0.14
CA ILE A 215 -28.16 -22.01 1.30
C ILE A 215 -28.05 -20.50 1.56
N ILE A 216 -27.29 -19.78 0.74
CA ILE A 216 -27.16 -18.31 0.83
C ILE A 216 -28.51 -17.64 0.56
N GLU A 217 -29.28 -18.04 -0.46
CA GLU A 217 -30.61 -17.47 -0.67
C GLU A 217 -31.57 -17.73 0.49
N GLN A 218 -31.53 -18.92 1.07
CA GLN A 218 -32.38 -19.26 2.21
C GLN A 218 -31.99 -18.51 3.49
N LEU A 219 -30.68 -18.31 3.73
CA LEU A 219 -30.18 -17.50 4.84
C LEU A 219 -30.42 -16.00 4.63
N LEU A 220 -30.27 -15.50 3.40
CA LEU A 220 -30.57 -14.11 3.05
C LEU A 220 -32.06 -13.80 3.24
N ASN A 221 -32.94 -14.74 2.84
CA ASN A 221 -34.39 -14.65 3.07
C ASN A 221 -34.78 -14.81 4.55
N ALA A 222 -33.99 -15.52 5.35
CA ALA A 222 -34.19 -15.60 6.81
C ALA A 222 -33.70 -14.33 7.52
N LEU A 223 -32.57 -13.76 7.11
CA LEU A 223 -32.03 -12.49 7.62
C LEU A 223 -32.93 -11.29 7.26
N ASN A 224 -33.43 -11.21 6.03
CA ASN A 224 -34.36 -10.16 5.61
C ASN A 224 -35.69 -10.20 6.38
N ARG A 225 -36.14 -11.41 6.77
CA ARG A 225 -37.32 -11.57 7.66
C ARG A 225 -37.05 -11.08 9.08
N ASN A 226 -35.83 -11.23 9.58
CA ASN A 226 -35.44 -10.73 10.91
C ASN A 226 -35.21 -9.21 10.93
N ILE A 227 -34.75 -8.60 9.84
CA ILE A 227 -34.55 -7.14 9.73
C ILE A 227 -35.90 -6.40 9.79
N GLN A 228 -36.97 -6.93 9.18
CA GLN A 228 -38.31 -6.35 9.31
C GLN A 228 -38.85 -6.37 10.76
N HIS A 229 -38.33 -7.24 11.63
CA HIS A 229 -38.67 -7.26 13.05
C HIS A 229 -37.75 -6.36 13.92
N GLN A 230 -36.59 -5.92 13.40
CA GLN A 230 -35.60 -5.12 14.15
C GLN A 230 -35.58 -3.63 13.83
N ASP A 231 -36.25 -3.17 12.76
CA ASP A 231 -36.34 -1.74 12.40
C ASP A 231 -37.01 -0.84 13.48
N GLN A 232 -37.49 -1.40 14.59
CA GLN A 232 -37.98 -0.64 15.74
C GLN A 232 -36.92 -0.34 16.82
N THR A 233 -35.72 -0.91 16.80
CA THR A 233 -34.72 -0.66 17.86
C THR A 233 -33.29 -0.44 17.35
N SER A 234 -32.80 0.79 17.59
CA SER A 234 -31.41 1.25 17.66
C SER A 234 -30.62 1.51 16.37
N ARG A 235 -30.69 2.77 15.91
CA ARG A 235 -29.61 3.43 15.15
C ARG A 235 -28.40 3.59 16.07
N ILE A 236 -27.32 2.84 15.84
CA ILE A 236 -26.02 3.12 16.47
C ILE A 236 -25.32 4.17 15.62
N THR A 237 -25.33 5.41 16.07
CA THR A 237 -24.48 6.50 15.57
C THR A 237 -23.10 6.32 16.20
N ALA A 238 -22.11 5.89 15.41
CA ALA A 238 -20.71 5.96 15.81
C ALA A 238 -20.15 7.29 15.31
N ASP A 239 -20.09 8.30 16.19
CA ASP A 239 -19.34 9.53 15.96
C ASP A 239 -17.84 9.20 15.99
N LEU A 240 -17.25 9.00 14.81
CA LEU A 240 -15.81 8.98 14.60
C LEU A 240 -15.46 10.22 13.78
N THR A 241 -15.16 11.31 14.47
CA THR A 241 -14.51 12.46 13.84
C THR A 241 -13.16 12.00 13.27
N PRO A 242 -12.93 12.12 11.95
CA PRO A 242 -11.65 11.78 11.35
C PRO A 242 -10.56 12.71 11.90
N SER A 243 -9.40 12.16 12.24
CA SER A 243 -8.22 12.96 12.57
C SER A 243 -7.91 13.92 11.41
N PRO A 244 -7.65 15.22 11.66
CA PRO A 244 -7.53 16.26 10.64
C PRO A 244 -6.32 16.10 9.69
N ARG A 245 -5.56 15.00 9.81
CA ARG A 245 -4.40 14.69 8.96
C ARG A 245 -4.73 13.83 7.73
N TYR A 246 -5.96 13.32 7.63
CA TYR A 246 -6.43 12.60 6.46
C TYR A 246 -7.49 13.43 5.74
N GLN A 247 -7.04 14.30 4.84
CA GLN A 247 -7.86 14.68 3.69
C GLN A 247 -7.56 13.64 2.61
N PRO A 248 -8.57 12.88 2.12
CA PRO A 248 -8.38 12.09 0.92
C PRO A 248 -7.92 13.05 -0.18
N ILE A 249 -6.83 12.69 -0.86
CA ILE A 249 -6.46 13.36 -2.11
C ILE A 249 -7.59 12.99 -3.07
N THR A 250 -8.59 13.86 -3.17
CA THR A 250 -9.52 13.85 -4.28
C THR A 250 -8.64 14.06 -5.51
N PRO A 251 -8.66 13.17 -6.52
CA PRO A 251 -8.04 13.50 -7.79
C PRO A 251 -8.76 14.74 -8.31
N GLN A 252 -8.13 15.91 -8.15
CA GLN A 252 -8.59 17.10 -8.85
C GLN A 252 -8.52 16.76 -10.33
N HIS A 253 -9.61 17.00 -11.05
CA HIS A 253 -9.58 17.04 -12.51
C HIS A 253 -8.33 17.81 -12.94
N PRO A 254 -7.56 17.30 -13.93
CA PRO A 254 -6.30 17.91 -14.31
C PRO A 254 -6.54 19.37 -14.69
N SER A 255 -6.11 20.29 -13.82
CA SER A 255 -5.89 21.67 -14.21
C SER A 255 -4.72 21.65 -15.19
N LEU A 256 -4.89 22.39 -16.29
CA LEU A 256 -3.96 22.51 -17.39
C LEU A 256 -2.66 23.21 -16.92
N ASP A 257 -1.79 22.51 -16.21
CA ASP A 257 -0.41 22.96 -16.04
C ASP A 257 0.42 22.45 -17.24
N ARG A 258 0.81 23.40 -18.09
CA ARG A 258 1.47 23.17 -19.39
C ARG A 258 2.87 22.53 -19.29
N ARG A 259 3.40 22.23 -18.10
CA ARG A 259 4.84 21.93 -17.92
C ARG A 259 5.24 20.51 -17.50
N ARG A 260 4.33 19.60 -17.14
CA ARG A 260 4.69 18.18 -16.99
C ARG A 260 3.54 17.26 -17.40
N LYS A 261 3.76 16.50 -18.47
CA LYS A 261 2.86 15.45 -18.95
C LYS A 261 3.59 14.11 -18.84
N GLU A 262 3.47 13.46 -17.70
CA GLU A 262 3.77 12.02 -17.56
C GLU A 262 2.43 11.28 -17.66
N TRP A 263 2.32 10.33 -18.59
CA TRP A 263 1.16 9.48 -18.80
C TRP A 263 1.63 8.02 -18.83
N VAL A 264 0.90 7.11 -18.18
CA VAL A 264 1.25 5.68 -18.10
C VAL A 264 0.03 4.79 -18.38
N ILE A 265 0.30 3.68 -19.07
CA ILE A 265 -0.56 2.51 -19.33
C ILE A 265 -0.02 1.34 -18.52
#